data_AF-A0A7C2S0K0-F1
#
_entry.id   AF-A0A7C2S0K0-F1
#
_cell.length_a   1.000
_cell.length_b   1.000
_cell.length_c   1.000
_cell.angle_alpha   90.00
_cell.angle_beta   90.00
_cell.angle_gamma   90.00
#
_symmetry.space_group_name_H-M   'P 1'
#
loop_
_entity.id
_entity.type
_entity.pdbx_description
1 polymer ?
#
loop_
_entity_poly.entity_id
_entity_poly.type
_entity_poly.pdbx_seq_one_letter_code
_entity_poly.pdbx_strand_id
1 'polypeptide(L)'
;MTLEEKRKQEYKELQERKEKERLELEQQLREALSLESIEFLSLKENGEDWSSTVKLAFTLDGYRQEDDFYWSADKSQEAFIQQVKDRIDYIKELRSKYPDYCKQNDYIQTNSRFHKTITLTHMGYKKEFYFNVQLADYMKLPNSTNCGFGGGDYQIKRTPQRVEEFNRNIDITIDILLDCISELKQKKYVGGRGQ
;
A
#
# COMPACT_ATOMS: atom_id res chain seq x y z
N MET A 1 7.20 -33.15 37.45
CA MET A 1 6.56 -32.27 36.46
C MET A 1 5.27 -31.75 37.04
N THR A 2 5.19 -30.45 37.32
CA THR A 2 3.99 -29.81 37.89
C THR A 2 2.91 -29.64 36.83
N LEU A 3 1.66 -29.40 37.25
CA LEU A 3 0.53 -29.18 36.33
C LEU A 3 0.76 -27.93 35.44
N GLU A 4 1.51 -26.97 35.94
CA GLU A 4 1.88 -25.74 35.25
C GLU A 4 2.98 -25.96 34.20
N GLU A 5 3.95 -26.82 34.49
CA GLU A 5 4.97 -27.26 33.51
C GLU A 5 4.34 -28.04 32.35
N LYS A 6 3.37 -28.92 32.62
CA LYS A 6 2.63 -29.65 31.57
C LYS A 6 1.85 -28.71 30.65
N ARG A 7 1.13 -27.73 31.21
CA ARG A 7 0.38 -26.74 30.41
C ARG A 7 1.29 -25.86 29.55
N LYS A 8 2.45 -25.45 30.08
CA LYS A 8 3.45 -24.69 29.31
C LYS A 8 4.03 -25.51 28.17
N GLN A 9 4.28 -26.80 28.41
CA GLN A 9 4.80 -27.69 27.38
C GLN A 9 3.76 -27.97 26.30
N GLU A 10 2.50 -28.27 26.66
CA GLU A 10 1.38 -28.43 25.71
C GLU A 10 1.15 -27.16 24.87
N TYR A 11 1.24 -25.98 25.49
CA TYR A 11 1.11 -24.71 24.78
C TYR A 11 2.25 -24.50 23.78
N LYS A 12 3.49 -24.84 24.17
CA LYS A 12 4.66 -24.73 23.29
C LYS A 12 4.56 -25.69 22.10
N GLU A 13 4.19 -26.94 22.34
CA GLU A 13 4.00 -27.95 21.29
C GLU A 13 2.85 -27.57 20.33
N LEU A 14 1.79 -26.94 20.84
CA LEU A 14 0.72 -26.40 20.00
C LEU A 14 1.22 -25.25 19.11
N GLN A 15 2.03 -24.34 19.65
CA GLN A 15 2.58 -23.22 18.88
C GLN A 15 3.56 -23.71 17.80
N GLU A 16 4.47 -24.64 18.13
CA GLU A 16 5.42 -25.19 17.17
C GLU A 16 4.73 -25.91 16.01
N ARG A 17 3.66 -26.67 16.28
CA ARG A 17 2.85 -27.33 15.24
C ARG A 17 2.13 -26.32 14.34
N LYS A 18 1.48 -25.30 14.92
CA LYS A 18 0.82 -24.25 14.14
C LYS A 18 1.80 -23.48 13.26
N GLU A 19 2.99 -23.17 13.78
CA GLU A 19 4.01 -22.49 13.02
C GLU A 19 4.53 -23.35 11.86
N LYS A 20 4.71 -24.65 12.08
CA LYS A 20 5.10 -25.58 11.03
C LYS A 20 4.02 -25.69 9.94
N GLU A 21 2.77 -25.85 10.32
CA GLU A 21 1.63 -25.89 9.39
C GLU A 21 1.54 -24.60 8.56
N ARG A 22 1.73 -23.44 9.19
CA ARG A 22 1.76 -22.14 8.50
C ARG A 22 2.90 -22.05 7.48
N LEU A 23 4.11 -22.48 7.85
CA LEU A 23 5.27 -22.45 6.95
C LEU A 23 5.09 -23.38 5.75
N GLU A 24 4.55 -24.58 5.97
CA GLU A 24 4.23 -25.53 4.90
C GLU A 24 3.20 -24.92 3.92
N LEU A 25 2.17 -24.27 4.44
CA LEU A 25 1.13 -23.61 3.64
C LEU A 25 1.65 -22.37 2.89
N GLU A 26 2.50 -21.55 3.51
CA GLU A 26 3.18 -20.44 2.81
C GLU A 26 4.04 -20.96 1.66
N GLN A 27 4.75 -22.07 1.85
CA GLN A 27 5.60 -22.64 0.82
C GLN A 27 4.77 -23.20 -0.35
N GLN A 28 3.68 -23.93 -0.06
CA GLN A 28 2.76 -24.42 -1.09
C GLN A 28 2.14 -23.27 -1.90
N LEU A 29 1.75 -22.18 -1.23
CA LEU A 29 1.25 -20.98 -1.92
C LEU A 29 2.32 -20.34 -2.80
N ARG A 30 3.54 -20.18 -2.29
CA ARG A 30 4.67 -19.62 -3.06
C ARG A 30 4.91 -20.43 -4.33
N GLU A 31 4.97 -21.75 -4.22
CA GLU A 31 5.21 -22.64 -5.36
C GLU A 31 4.06 -22.53 -6.37
N ALA A 32 2.81 -22.61 -5.93
CA ALA A 32 1.66 -22.56 -6.81
C ALA A 32 1.49 -21.20 -7.53
N LEU A 33 1.80 -20.09 -6.86
CA LEU A 33 1.69 -18.74 -7.43
C LEU A 33 2.88 -18.36 -8.31
N SER A 34 4.07 -18.93 -8.05
CA SER A 34 5.27 -18.69 -8.86
C SER A 34 5.08 -19.13 -10.32
N LEU A 35 4.30 -20.19 -10.55
CA LEU A 35 3.95 -20.69 -11.89
C LEU A 35 3.17 -19.67 -12.71
N GLU A 36 2.52 -18.71 -12.05
CA GLU A 36 1.64 -17.72 -12.64
C GLU A 36 2.29 -16.32 -12.71
N SER A 37 3.60 -16.22 -12.44
CA SER A 37 4.32 -14.94 -12.30
C SER A 37 3.74 -14.03 -11.20
N ILE A 38 3.17 -14.63 -10.16
CA ILE A 38 2.62 -13.93 -8.99
C ILE A 38 3.57 -14.14 -7.81
N GLU A 39 4.02 -13.04 -7.22
CA GLU A 39 4.89 -13.01 -6.05
C GLU A 39 4.06 -13.09 -4.77
N PHE A 40 4.30 -14.09 -3.94
CA PHE A 40 3.75 -14.14 -2.59
C PHE A 40 4.60 -13.30 -1.62
N LEU A 41 3.97 -12.36 -0.90
CA LEU A 41 4.64 -11.46 0.03
C LEU A 41 4.46 -11.90 1.48
N SER A 42 3.22 -12.11 1.93
CA SER A 42 2.95 -12.47 3.33
C SER A 42 1.57 -13.09 3.52
N LEU A 43 1.43 -13.89 4.58
CA LEU A 43 0.16 -14.39 5.08
C LEU A 43 -0.03 -13.93 6.52
N LYS A 44 -1.23 -13.43 6.84
CA LYS A 44 -1.61 -13.03 8.19
C LYS A 44 -2.93 -13.69 8.56
N GLU A 45 -2.91 -14.53 9.60
CA GLU A 45 -4.14 -15.08 10.17
C GLU A 45 -4.87 -13.98 10.95
N ASN A 46 -6.15 -13.77 10.65
CA ASN A 46 -7.02 -12.89 11.42
C ASN A 46 -7.56 -13.69 12.61
N GLY A 47 -7.19 -13.28 13.82
CA GLY A 47 -7.54 -13.98 15.06
C GLY A 47 -9.04 -14.02 15.40
N GLU A 48 -9.87 -13.20 14.72
CA GLU A 48 -11.29 -13.06 15.01
C GLU A 48 -12.20 -13.90 14.08
N ASP A 49 -11.82 -14.11 12.81
CA ASP A 49 -12.76 -14.56 11.77
C ASP A 49 -12.35 -15.82 10.98
N TRP A 50 -11.45 -16.67 11.49
CA TRP A 50 -10.98 -17.89 10.78
C TRP A 50 -10.58 -17.64 9.31
N SER A 51 -10.11 -16.42 9.03
CA SER A 51 -9.73 -15.97 7.70
C SER A 51 -8.28 -15.52 7.73
N SER A 52 -7.57 -15.78 6.64
CA SER A 52 -6.22 -15.30 6.43
C SER A 52 -6.25 -14.17 5.41
N THR A 53 -5.42 -13.16 5.63
CA THR A 53 -5.12 -12.12 4.64
C THR A 53 -3.81 -12.51 3.96
N VAL A 54 -3.89 -12.77 2.66
CA VAL A 54 -2.75 -13.13 1.82
C VAL A 54 -2.39 -11.92 0.96
N LYS A 55 -1.17 -11.42 1.14
CA LYS A 55 -0.63 -10.31 0.36
C LYS A 55 0.24 -10.84 -0.77
N LEU A 56 -0.11 -10.46 -1.99
CA LEU A 56 0.54 -10.86 -3.23
C LEU A 56 1.03 -9.63 -4.00
N ALA A 57 1.97 -9.83 -4.91
CA ALA A 57 2.36 -8.83 -5.89
C ALA A 57 2.42 -9.44 -7.29
N PHE A 58 2.09 -8.64 -8.30
CA PHE A 58 2.18 -9.02 -9.70
C PHE A 58 2.54 -7.80 -10.53
N THR A 59 3.20 -8.03 -11.67
CA THR A 59 3.62 -6.95 -12.58
C THR A 59 2.81 -7.00 -13.85
N LEU A 60 2.15 -5.90 -14.20
CA LEU A 60 1.39 -5.72 -15.45
C LEU A 60 1.91 -4.49 -16.18
N ASP A 61 2.33 -4.64 -17.43
CA ASP A 61 2.89 -3.57 -18.26
C ASP A 61 4.05 -2.78 -17.60
N GLY A 62 4.89 -3.46 -16.82
CA GLY A 62 5.99 -2.85 -16.07
C GLY A 62 5.60 -2.18 -14.75
N TYR A 63 4.31 -2.17 -14.39
CA TYR A 63 3.82 -1.67 -13.11
C TYR A 63 3.61 -2.82 -12.13
N ARG A 64 4.37 -2.79 -11.03
CA ARG A 64 4.19 -3.71 -9.91
C ARG A 64 3.02 -3.26 -9.04
N GLN A 65 2.06 -4.14 -8.85
CA GLN A 65 0.91 -3.93 -7.97
C GLN A 65 0.92 -4.96 -6.85
N GLU A 66 0.70 -4.51 -5.62
CA GLU A 66 0.50 -5.39 -4.45
C GLU A 66 -1.01 -5.49 -4.14
N ASP A 67 -1.57 -6.69 -4.02
CA ASP A 67 -2.96 -6.91 -3.63
C ASP A 67 -3.16 -7.84 -2.42
N ASP A 68 -4.17 -7.51 -1.62
CA ASP A 68 -4.53 -8.24 -0.40
C ASP A 68 -5.77 -9.06 -0.72
N PHE A 69 -5.68 -10.36 -0.47
CA PHE A 69 -6.75 -11.31 -0.72
C PHE A 69 -7.18 -11.97 0.59
N TYR A 70 -8.49 -12.02 0.81
CA TYR A 70 -9.06 -12.80 1.91
C TYR A 70 -9.14 -14.27 1.51
N TRP A 71 -8.56 -15.13 2.34
CA TRP A 71 -8.61 -16.57 2.22
C TRP A 71 -9.30 -17.16 3.46
N SER A 72 -10.56 -17.55 3.30
CA SER A 72 -11.33 -18.20 4.37
C SER A 72 -10.91 -19.67 4.55
N ALA A 73 -11.01 -20.19 5.78
CA ALA A 73 -10.58 -21.55 6.10
C ALA A 73 -11.36 -22.66 5.36
N ASP A 74 -12.57 -22.37 4.89
CA ASP A 74 -13.42 -23.27 4.10
C ASP A 74 -13.08 -23.28 2.60
N LYS A 75 -12.23 -22.35 2.15
CA LYS A 75 -11.88 -22.20 0.74
C LYS A 75 -10.63 -22.99 0.40
N SER A 76 -10.70 -23.84 -0.64
CA SER A 76 -9.54 -24.60 -1.11
C SER A 76 -8.45 -23.69 -1.69
N GLN A 77 -7.22 -24.17 -1.70
CA GLN A 77 -6.09 -23.47 -2.29
C GLN A 77 -6.31 -23.19 -3.79
N GLU A 78 -6.86 -24.13 -4.53
CA GLU A 78 -7.16 -23.98 -5.97
C GLU A 78 -8.21 -22.90 -6.20
N ALA A 79 -9.27 -22.87 -5.38
CA ALA A 79 -10.29 -21.84 -5.44
C ALA A 79 -9.72 -20.46 -5.08
N PHE A 80 -8.75 -20.41 -4.17
CA PHE A 80 -8.05 -19.16 -3.83
C PHE A 80 -7.19 -18.68 -4.99
N ILE A 81 -6.37 -19.55 -5.58
CA ILE A 81 -5.55 -19.23 -6.75
C ILE A 81 -6.43 -18.76 -7.91
N GLN A 82 -7.56 -19.42 -8.16
CA GLN A 82 -8.49 -19.00 -9.21
C GLN A 82 -9.05 -17.60 -8.96
N GLN A 83 -9.42 -17.26 -7.71
CA GLN A 83 -9.84 -15.90 -7.37
C GLN A 83 -8.74 -14.86 -7.67
N VAL A 84 -7.47 -15.18 -7.38
CA VAL A 84 -6.35 -14.30 -7.69
C VAL A 84 -6.21 -14.13 -9.21
N LYS A 85 -6.33 -15.21 -9.98
CA LYS A 85 -6.29 -15.17 -11.45
C LYS A 85 -7.42 -14.32 -12.03
N ASP A 86 -8.66 -14.56 -11.60
CA ASP A 86 -9.84 -13.81 -12.04
C ASP A 86 -9.67 -12.31 -11.76
N ARG A 87 -9.08 -11.96 -10.61
CA ARG A 87 -8.75 -10.58 -10.24
C ARG A 87 -7.73 -9.97 -11.19
N ILE A 88 -6.65 -10.69 -11.51
CA ILE A 88 -5.59 -10.22 -12.42
C ILE A 88 -6.14 -10.07 -13.84
N ASP A 89 -6.91 -11.02 -14.33
CA ASP A 89 -7.51 -10.97 -15.67
C ASP A 89 -8.51 -9.83 -15.80
N TYR A 90 -9.28 -9.53 -14.75
CA TYR A 90 -10.12 -8.35 -14.72
C TYR A 90 -9.30 -7.03 -14.77
N ILE A 91 -8.14 -6.97 -14.12
CA ILE A 91 -7.24 -5.80 -14.25
C ILE A 91 -6.71 -5.68 -15.69
N LYS A 92 -6.34 -6.80 -16.33
CA LYS A 92 -5.93 -6.80 -17.75
C LYS A 92 -7.06 -6.31 -18.66
N GLU A 93 -8.30 -6.71 -18.40
CA GLU A 93 -9.47 -6.23 -19.14
C GLU A 93 -9.62 -4.71 -18.99
N LEU A 94 -9.54 -4.17 -17.77
CA LEU A 94 -9.61 -2.73 -17.52
C LEU A 94 -8.50 -1.96 -18.26
N ARG A 95 -7.27 -2.49 -18.27
CA ARG A 95 -6.13 -1.92 -18.99
C ARG A 95 -6.32 -1.95 -20.51
N SER A 96 -6.95 -2.98 -21.04
CA SER A 96 -7.30 -3.06 -22.46
C SER A 96 -8.41 -2.04 -22.81
N LYS A 97 -9.41 -1.89 -21.95
CA LYS A 97 -10.58 -1.04 -22.18
C LYS A 97 -10.30 0.46 -21.97
N TYR A 98 -9.47 0.82 -21.00
CA TYR A 98 -9.14 2.21 -20.64
C TYR A 98 -7.63 2.41 -20.44
N PRO A 99 -6.80 2.19 -21.47
CA PRO A 99 -5.33 2.18 -21.33
C PRO A 99 -4.77 3.50 -20.78
N ASP A 100 -5.29 4.64 -21.24
CA ASP A 100 -4.80 5.95 -20.81
C ASP A 100 -5.19 6.24 -19.35
N TYR A 101 -6.39 5.86 -18.93
CA TYR A 101 -6.84 6.05 -17.55
C TYR A 101 -6.09 5.15 -16.58
N CYS A 102 -5.72 3.93 -16.99
CA CYS A 102 -4.84 3.08 -16.18
C CYS A 102 -3.46 3.72 -16.00
N LYS A 103 -2.84 4.20 -17.08
CA LYS A 103 -1.52 4.86 -17.02
C LYS A 103 -1.53 6.12 -16.15
N GLN A 104 -2.56 6.95 -16.29
CA GLN A 104 -2.74 8.15 -15.46
C GLN A 104 -2.93 7.79 -13.98
N ASN A 105 -3.73 6.77 -13.68
CA ASN A 105 -3.90 6.29 -12.31
C ASN A 105 -2.59 5.77 -11.72
N ASP A 106 -1.84 4.95 -12.47
CA ASP A 106 -0.56 4.40 -12.03
C ASP A 106 0.45 5.53 -11.71
N TYR A 107 0.47 6.57 -12.56
CA TYR A 107 1.28 7.76 -12.33
C TYR A 107 0.87 8.49 -11.04
N ILE A 108 -0.42 8.81 -10.87
CA ILE A 108 -0.92 9.49 -9.68
C ILE A 108 -0.64 8.65 -8.43
N GLN A 109 -0.87 7.34 -8.48
CA GLN A 109 -0.65 6.46 -7.34
C GLN A 109 0.81 6.51 -6.87
N THR A 110 1.76 6.45 -7.81
CA THR A 110 3.20 6.52 -7.54
C THR A 110 3.63 7.89 -7.01
N ASN A 111 2.95 8.97 -7.41
CA ASN A 111 3.31 10.35 -7.09
C ASN A 111 2.33 11.04 -6.12
N SER A 112 1.40 10.28 -5.53
CA SER A 112 0.30 10.79 -4.69
C SER A 112 0.77 11.47 -3.41
N ARG A 113 2.03 11.26 -3.03
CA ARG A 113 2.64 11.83 -1.83
C ARG A 113 3.94 12.55 -2.20
N PHE A 114 4.03 13.80 -1.79
CA PHE A 114 5.27 14.57 -1.83
C PHE A 114 5.92 14.53 -0.46
N HIS A 115 7.19 14.13 -0.42
CA HIS A 115 8.00 14.05 0.79
C HIS A 115 9.30 14.84 0.60
N LYS A 116 9.62 15.69 1.57
CA LYS A 116 10.90 16.38 1.63
C LYS A 116 11.46 16.39 3.05
N THR A 117 12.69 15.93 3.19
CA THR A 117 13.45 16.04 4.43
C THR A 117 14.27 17.33 4.45
N ILE A 118 14.24 18.02 5.57
CA ILE A 118 15.03 19.22 5.84
C ILE A 118 15.87 18.95 7.09
N THR A 119 17.18 19.13 6.98
CA THR A 119 18.09 19.03 8.13
C THR A 119 18.41 20.43 8.65
N LEU A 120 18.06 20.72 9.89
CA LEU A 120 18.34 22.00 10.55
C LEU A 120 19.28 21.80 11.74
N THR A 121 20.05 22.83 12.06
CA THR A 121 20.94 22.81 13.23
C THR A 121 20.24 23.45 14.42
N HIS A 122 20.21 22.76 15.55
CA HIS A 122 19.72 23.28 16.82
C HIS A 122 20.81 23.09 17.89
N MET A 123 21.34 24.20 18.41
CA MET A 123 22.43 24.20 19.41
C MET A 123 23.65 23.34 18.98
N GLY A 124 24.01 23.36 17.69
CA GLY A 124 25.13 22.58 17.14
C GLY A 124 24.78 21.14 16.71
N TYR A 125 23.60 20.62 17.06
CA TYR A 125 23.15 19.29 16.65
C TYR A 125 22.29 19.35 15.39
N LYS A 126 22.50 18.41 14.46
CA LYS A 126 21.63 18.24 13.29
C LYS A 126 20.35 17.53 13.71
N LYS A 127 19.20 18.09 13.34
CA LYS A 127 17.87 17.49 13.48
C LYS A 127 17.18 17.44 12.13
N GLU A 128 16.49 16.34 11.86
CA GLU A 128 15.71 16.16 10.64
C GLU A 128 14.25 16.53 10.88
N PHE A 129 13.69 17.25 9.92
CA PHE A 129 12.30 17.65 9.86
C PHE A 129 11.71 17.19 8.54
N TYR A 130 10.43 16.84 8.54
CA TYR A 130 9.76 16.25 7.38
C TYR A 130 8.62 17.14 6.93
N PHE A 131 8.56 17.37 5.63
CA PHE A 131 7.43 17.98 4.95
C PHE A 131 6.74 16.88 4.14
N ASN A 132 5.48 16.61 4.47
CA ASN A 132 4.65 15.57 3.88
C ASN A 132 3.36 16.19 3.35
N VAL A 133 3.10 16.02 2.06
CA VAL A 133 1.85 16.45 1.44
C VAL A 133 1.24 15.29 0.67
N GLN A 134 -0.03 15.01 0.94
CA GLN A 134 -0.82 14.09 0.14
C GLN A 134 -1.52 14.88 -0.96
N LEU A 135 -1.09 14.65 -2.21
CA LEU A 135 -1.57 15.35 -3.40
C LEU A 135 -2.81 14.70 -4.01
N ALA A 136 -3.02 13.41 -3.76
CA ALA A 136 -4.22 12.68 -4.16
C ALA A 136 -4.44 11.46 -3.25
N ASP A 137 -5.68 10.95 -3.21
CA ASP A 137 -6.00 9.71 -2.51
C ASP A 137 -5.42 8.48 -3.21
N TYR A 138 -5.05 7.49 -2.38
CA TYR A 138 -4.61 6.19 -2.85
C TYR A 138 -5.80 5.42 -3.46
N MET A 139 -5.67 5.00 -4.72
CA MET A 139 -6.58 4.04 -5.34
C MET A 139 -5.77 2.97 -6.05
N LYS A 140 -6.28 1.74 -5.98
CA LYS A 140 -5.64 0.55 -6.53
C LYS A 140 -6.61 -0.19 -7.43
N LEU A 141 -6.12 -0.75 -8.53
CA LEU A 141 -6.93 -1.48 -9.49
C LEU A 141 -7.25 -2.90 -9.02
N PRO A 142 -8.40 -3.46 -9.44
CA PRO A 142 -9.62 -2.75 -9.80
C PRO A 142 -10.08 -1.91 -8.61
N ASN A 143 -10.47 -0.67 -8.90
CA ASN A 143 -10.84 0.35 -7.94
C ASN A 143 -12.02 -0.08 -7.03
N SER A 144 -11.70 -0.80 -5.97
CA SER A 144 -12.56 -0.99 -4.81
C SER A 144 -12.11 0.00 -3.75
N THR A 145 -13.01 0.83 -3.26
CA THR A 145 -12.84 1.47 -1.95
C THR A 145 -12.66 0.36 -0.90
N ASN A 146 -12.11 0.68 0.27
CA ASN A 146 -11.85 -0.25 1.39
C ASN A 146 -13.06 -1.11 1.83
N CYS A 147 -14.25 -0.93 1.24
CA CYS A 147 -15.51 -1.59 1.60
C CYS A 147 -16.10 -2.52 0.51
N GLY A 148 -15.37 -2.82 -0.57
CA GLY A 148 -15.70 -3.94 -1.46
C GLY A 148 -16.74 -3.69 -2.57
N PHE A 149 -16.54 -4.46 -3.64
CA PHE A 149 -17.39 -4.81 -4.80
C PHE A 149 -17.90 -3.73 -5.78
N GLY A 150 -17.70 -3.99 -7.08
CA GLY A 150 -18.53 -3.48 -8.19
C GLY A 150 -18.17 -2.14 -8.83
N GLY A 151 -17.08 -1.47 -8.43
CA GLY A 151 -16.81 -0.08 -8.83
C GLY A 151 -15.71 0.14 -9.88
N GLY A 152 -15.02 -0.90 -10.36
CA GLY A 152 -13.79 -0.76 -11.16
C GLY A 152 -13.92 0.18 -12.36
N ASP A 153 -14.89 -0.09 -13.24
CA ASP A 153 -15.23 0.72 -14.41
C ASP A 153 -15.71 2.14 -14.05
N TYR A 154 -16.48 2.28 -12.97
CA TYR A 154 -16.98 3.59 -12.54
C TYR A 154 -15.84 4.48 -12.06
N GLN A 155 -14.98 3.94 -11.21
CA GLN A 155 -13.88 4.69 -10.63
C GLN A 155 -12.77 4.98 -11.65
N ILE A 156 -12.51 4.08 -12.61
CA ILE A 156 -11.51 4.35 -13.64
C ILE A 156 -11.94 5.46 -14.60
N LYS A 157 -13.25 5.60 -14.84
CA LYS A 157 -13.81 6.74 -15.58
C LYS A 157 -13.68 8.07 -14.84
N ARG A 158 -13.43 8.05 -13.52
CA ARG A 158 -13.15 9.25 -12.72
C ARG A 158 -11.67 9.65 -12.74
N THR A 159 -10.80 8.87 -13.38
CA THR A 159 -9.37 9.22 -13.48
C THR A 159 -9.13 10.63 -14.02
N PRO A 160 -9.82 11.13 -15.07
CA PRO A 160 -9.60 12.50 -15.55
C PRO A 160 -9.84 13.57 -14.46
N GLN A 161 -10.94 13.46 -13.72
CA GLN A 161 -11.23 14.36 -12.59
C GLN A 161 -10.10 14.32 -11.54
N ARG A 162 -9.58 13.12 -11.26
CA ARG A 162 -8.47 12.97 -10.30
C ARG A 162 -7.16 13.57 -10.80
N VAL A 163 -6.89 13.50 -12.10
CA VAL A 163 -5.73 14.17 -12.71
C VAL A 163 -5.85 15.68 -12.52
N GLU A 164 -7.04 16.24 -12.75
CA GLU A 164 -7.30 17.67 -12.53
C GLU A 164 -7.11 18.05 -11.05
N GLU A 165 -7.67 17.28 -10.12
CA GLU A 165 -7.52 17.49 -8.68
C GLU A 165 -6.06 17.36 -8.23
N PHE A 166 -5.33 16.35 -8.72
CA PHE A 166 -3.91 16.13 -8.42
C PHE A 166 -3.06 17.31 -8.86
N ASN A 167 -3.22 17.78 -10.10
CA ASN A 167 -2.49 18.92 -10.62
C ASN A 167 -2.83 20.21 -9.85
N ARG A 168 -4.12 20.44 -9.58
CA ARG A 168 -4.57 21.59 -8.80
C ARG A 168 -3.98 21.58 -7.38
N ASN A 169 -3.91 20.41 -6.74
CA ASN A 169 -3.30 20.28 -5.42
C ASN A 169 -1.80 20.57 -5.44
N ILE A 170 -1.10 20.21 -6.51
CA ILE A 170 0.31 20.61 -6.72
C ILE A 170 0.41 22.14 -6.78
N ASP A 171 -0.39 22.79 -7.61
CA ASP A 171 -0.36 24.25 -7.78
C ASP A 171 -0.62 24.98 -6.45
N ILE A 172 -1.67 24.59 -5.73
CA ILE A 172 -1.99 25.13 -4.40
C ILE A 172 -0.83 24.91 -3.41
N THR A 173 -0.20 23.74 -3.44
CA THR A 173 0.93 23.45 -2.56
C THR A 173 2.13 24.34 -2.87
N ILE A 174 2.40 24.59 -4.15
CA ILE A 174 3.47 25.50 -4.59
C ILE A 174 3.21 26.91 -4.09
N ASP A 175 2.00 27.43 -4.28
CA ASP A 175 1.62 28.78 -3.84
C ASP A 175 1.81 28.96 -2.33
N ILE A 176 1.32 28.01 -1.53
CA ILE A 176 1.49 28.03 -0.07
C ILE A 176 2.97 28.01 0.33
N LEU A 177 3.80 27.22 -0.36
CA LEU A 177 5.23 27.16 -0.08
C LEU A 177 5.93 28.49 -0.41
N LEU A 178 5.52 29.18 -1.48
CA LEU A 178 6.04 30.51 -1.84
C LEU A 178 5.66 31.57 -0.78
N ASP A 179 4.43 31.51 -0.27
CA ASP A 179 3.99 32.37 0.83
C ASP A 179 4.80 32.11 2.11
N CYS A 180 4.98 30.84 2.48
CA CYS A 180 5.82 30.45 3.62
C CYS A 180 7.25 30.96 3.47
N ILE A 181 7.84 30.88 2.27
CA ILE A 181 9.19 31.44 1.99
C ILE A 181 9.21 32.94 2.24
N SER A 182 8.18 33.67 1.80
CA SER A 182 8.07 35.12 1.96
C SER A 182 7.94 35.51 3.43
N GLU A 183 7.10 34.81 4.20
CA GLU A 183 6.96 35.03 5.64
C GLU A 183 8.25 34.71 6.41
N LEU A 184 8.93 33.63 6.07
CA LEU A 184 10.21 33.26 6.70
C LEU A 184 11.30 34.29 6.41
N LYS A 185 11.33 34.89 5.20
CA LYS A 185 12.27 35.96 4.88
C LYS A 185 12.05 37.19 5.77
N GLN A 186 10.80 37.56 6.06
CA GLN A 186 10.47 38.69 6.94
C GLN A 186 10.85 38.42 8.40
N LYS A 187 10.81 37.15 8.83
CA LYS A 187 11.20 36.74 10.19
C LYS A 187 12.72 36.68 10.40
N LYS A 188 13.54 36.81 9.34
CA LYS A 188 14.99 36.85 9.50
C LYS A 188 15.38 38.08 10.32
N TYR A 189 16.16 37.85 11.37
CA TYR A 189 16.73 38.93 12.15
C TYR A 189 17.68 39.76 11.27
N VAL A 190 17.25 40.95 10.90
CA VAL A 190 18.11 41.94 10.24
C VAL A 190 18.82 42.70 11.35
N GLY A 191 20.00 42.23 11.74
CA GLY A 191 20.81 42.90 12.75
C GLY A 191 21.07 44.35 12.33
N GLY A 192 20.57 45.29 13.12
CA GLY A 192 20.87 46.71 12.93
C GLY A 192 22.37 46.91 13.10
N ARG A 193 23.07 47.28 12.02
CA ARG A 193 24.29 48.07 12.16
C ARG A 193 23.84 49.47 12.57
N GLY A 194 23.90 49.76 13.87
CA GLY A 194 23.66 51.11 14.37
C GLY A 194 23.17 51.15 15.81
N GLN A 195 24.08 50.92 16.75
CA GLN A 195 24.55 51.92 17.73
C GLN A 195 25.87 51.43 18.34
#